data_AF-A0A936EIA4-F1
#
_entry.id   AF-A0A936EIA4-F1
#
_cell.length_a   1.000
_cell.length_b   1.000
_cell.length_c   1.000
_cell.angle_alpha   90.00
_cell.angle_beta   90.00
_cell.angle_gamma   90.00
#
_symmetry.space_group_name_H-M   'P 1'
#
loop_
_entity.id
_entity.type
_entity.pdbx_description
1 polymer ?
#
loop_
_entity_poly.entity_id
_entity_poly.type
_entity_poly.pdbx_seq_one_letter_code
_entity_poly.pdbx_strand_id
1 'polypeptide(L)'
;MSFKSYHVLAQPNASWKLERPEPLRFAGTQGLLAQWYRLNRLGAAEGTWMVQASEWLALAVGAEAATGRWIIFEQINKGVRSLARLERINGRFSSETRLMFQFRPLTCLGDSPSLVVVEPENACSWSEELSIDGGDGSTTCSWRWAAPKLGFASVVAG
;
A
#
# COMPACT_ATOMS: atom_id res chain seq x y z
N MET A 1 -2.27 -11.52 3.76
CA MET A 1 -2.13 -10.06 3.61
C MET A 1 -1.07 -9.82 2.55
N SER A 2 -1.40 -9.10 1.48
CA SER A 2 -0.43 -8.79 0.44
C SER A 2 -0.78 -7.51 -0.29
N PHE A 3 0.24 -6.85 -0.83
CA PHE A 3 0.06 -5.75 -1.76
C PHE A 3 0.10 -6.28 -3.18
N LYS A 4 -0.78 -5.76 -4.03
CA LYS A 4 -0.84 -6.07 -5.45
C LYS A 4 -1.09 -4.79 -6.23
N SER A 5 -0.48 -4.69 -7.40
CA SER A 5 -0.84 -3.70 -8.40
C SER A 5 -1.98 -4.24 -9.24
N TYR A 6 -3.00 -3.43 -9.50
CA TYR A 6 -4.10 -3.76 -10.40
C TYR A 6 -4.21 -2.71 -11.49
N HIS A 7 -4.50 -3.14 -12.72
CA HIS A 7 -5.01 -2.25 -13.75
C HIS A 7 -6.45 -1.86 -13.42
N VAL A 8 -6.78 -0.59 -13.59
CA VAL A 8 -8.04 -0.01 -13.12
C VAL A 8 -8.85 0.45 -14.32
N LEU A 9 -10.05 -0.09 -14.46
CA LEU A 9 -11.01 0.33 -15.47
C LEU A 9 -12.23 0.95 -14.79
N ALA A 10 -12.40 2.26 -14.95
CA ALA A 10 -13.61 2.94 -14.50
C ALA A 10 -14.85 2.36 -15.20
N GLN A 11 -15.91 2.16 -14.43
CA GLN A 11 -17.21 1.70 -14.91
C GLN A 11 -18.23 2.85 -14.90
N PRO A 12 -19.33 2.76 -15.66
CA PRO A 12 -20.34 3.83 -15.72
C PRO A 12 -21.03 4.14 -14.39
N ASN A 13 -21.04 3.20 -13.43
CA ASN A 13 -21.73 3.29 -12.15
C ASN A 13 -20.83 3.78 -11.00
N ALA A 14 -19.80 4.58 -11.29
CA ALA A 14 -18.80 5.03 -10.33
C ALA A 14 -18.06 3.89 -9.58
N SER A 15 -18.09 2.67 -10.12
CA SER A 15 -17.26 1.56 -9.66
C SER A 15 -16.02 1.41 -10.53
N TRP A 16 -15.07 0.60 -10.06
CA TRP A 16 -13.85 0.28 -10.78
C TRP A 16 -13.70 -1.23 -10.88
N LYS A 17 -13.32 -1.70 -12.06
CA LYS A 17 -12.89 -3.08 -12.26
C LYS A 17 -11.39 -3.15 -12.08
N LEU A 18 -10.95 -4.03 -11.17
CA LEU A 18 -9.55 -4.34 -10.90
C LEU A 18 -9.14 -5.58 -11.69
N GLU A 19 -8.18 -5.40 -12.61
CA GLU A 19 -7.71 -6.46 -13.51
C GLU A 19 -6.20 -6.67 -13.39
N ARG A 20 -5.72 -7.81 -13.92
CA ARG A 20 -4.30 -8.14 -14.08
C ARG A 20 -3.50 -7.93 -12.76
N PRO A 21 -3.85 -8.68 -11.69
CA PRO A 21 -3.15 -8.56 -10.42
C PRO A 21 -1.66 -8.90 -10.56
N GLU A 22 -0.80 -7.98 -10.13
CA GLU A 22 0.64 -8.18 -10.07
C GLU A 22 1.11 -8.05 -8.61
N PRO A 23 1.68 -9.10 -8.00
CA PRO A 23 2.18 -9.02 -6.64
C PRO A 23 3.26 -7.94 -6.48
N LEU A 24 3.14 -7.12 -5.44
CA LEU A 24 4.13 -6.10 -5.13
C LEU A 24 4.93 -6.49 -3.89
N ARG A 25 6.26 -6.43 -4.03
CA ARG A 25 7.20 -6.65 -2.94
C ARG A 25 7.67 -5.31 -2.40
N PHE A 26 7.01 -4.79 -1.36
CA PHE A 26 7.44 -3.54 -0.71
C PHE A 26 8.72 -3.71 0.13
N ALA A 27 8.90 -4.90 0.69
CA ALA A 27 9.87 -5.19 1.76
C ALA A 27 11.01 -6.15 1.35
N GLY A 28 12.08 -6.11 2.12
CA GLY A 28 13.31 -6.89 1.92
C GLY A 28 14.34 -6.19 1.03
N THR A 29 15.52 -6.80 0.87
CA THR A 29 16.68 -6.22 0.17
C THR A 29 16.41 -5.84 -1.29
N GLN A 30 15.47 -6.53 -1.93
CA GLN A 30 15.02 -6.27 -3.30
C GLN A 30 13.62 -5.63 -3.37
N GLY A 31 13.02 -5.28 -2.23
CA GLY A 31 11.71 -4.64 -2.18
C GLY A 31 11.75 -3.16 -2.58
N LEU A 32 10.58 -2.60 -2.88
CA LEU A 32 10.42 -1.22 -3.34
C LEU A 32 11.03 -0.19 -2.38
N LEU A 33 10.94 -0.41 -1.07
CA LEU A 33 11.50 0.51 -0.08
C LEU A 33 13.02 0.53 -0.09
N ALA A 34 13.66 -0.63 -0.26
CA ALA A 34 15.12 -0.72 -0.41
C ALA A 34 15.59 -0.13 -1.75
N GLN A 35 14.79 -0.24 -2.81
CA GLN A 35 15.09 0.40 -4.10
C GLN A 35 14.96 1.93 -4.00
N TRP A 36 13.87 2.42 -3.40
CA TRP A 36 13.65 3.84 -3.15
C TRP A 36 14.78 4.47 -2.34
N TYR A 37 15.22 3.78 -1.28
CA TYR A 37 16.35 4.22 -0.46
C TYR A 37 17.64 4.37 -1.27
N ARG A 38 18.00 3.34 -2.06
CA ARG A 38 19.19 3.35 -2.91
C ARG A 38 19.18 4.48 -3.95
N LEU A 39 18.01 4.73 -4.57
CA LEU A 39 17.86 5.75 -5.60
C LEU A 39 17.95 7.16 -5.05
N ASN A 40 17.25 7.42 -3.94
CA ASN A 40 17.16 8.76 -3.37
C ASN A 40 18.36 9.10 -2.49
N ARG A 41 19.27 8.13 -2.26
CA ARG A 41 20.47 8.25 -1.42
C ARG A 41 20.18 9.15 -0.24
N LEU A 42 19.07 8.87 0.45
CA LEU A 42 18.64 9.64 1.60
C LEU A 42 19.81 9.55 2.58
N GLY A 43 20.66 10.58 2.59
CA GLY A 43 21.72 10.68 3.57
C GLY A 43 21.07 10.68 4.95
N ALA A 44 21.88 10.69 6.00
CA ALA A 44 21.42 10.93 7.37
C ALA A 44 20.75 12.32 7.57
N ALA A 45 20.21 12.95 6.52
CA ALA A 45 19.32 14.07 6.58
C ALA A 45 17.99 13.64 7.22
N GLU A 46 17.72 14.18 8.40
CA GLU A 46 16.59 13.90 9.29
C GLU A 46 15.22 14.37 8.75
N GLY A 47 14.98 14.29 7.44
CA GLY A 47 13.76 14.75 6.79
C GLY A 47 12.64 13.70 6.80
N THR A 48 11.42 14.14 7.08
CA THR A 48 10.24 13.35 6.70
C THR A 48 10.06 13.45 5.19
N TRP A 49 9.91 12.31 4.53
CA TRP A 49 9.60 12.25 3.10
C TRP A 49 8.19 11.71 2.89
N MET A 50 7.62 12.04 1.73
CA MET A 50 6.30 11.60 1.30
C MET A 50 6.36 11.24 -0.17
N VAL A 51 5.83 10.07 -0.51
CA VAL A 51 5.87 9.50 -1.86
C VAL A 51 4.48 8.97 -2.20
N GLN A 52 3.94 9.41 -3.33
CA GLN A 52 2.62 9.02 -3.80
C GLN A 52 2.62 7.56 -4.29
N ALA A 53 1.48 6.89 -4.23
CA ALA A 53 1.35 5.50 -4.70
C ALA A 53 1.77 5.32 -6.18
N SER A 54 1.52 6.30 -7.04
CA SER A 54 1.94 6.27 -8.44
C SER A 54 3.46 6.22 -8.60
N GLU A 55 4.22 6.90 -7.74
CA GLU A 55 5.68 6.88 -7.75
C GLU A 55 6.20 5.52 -7.30
N TRP A 56 5.58 4.89 -6.30
CA TRP A 56 5.88 3.51 -5.91
C TRP A 56 5.61 2.49 -7.02
N LEU A 57 4.53 2.68 -7.79
CA LEU A 57 4.25 1.87 -8.97
C LEU A 57 5.29 2.08 -10.05
N ALA A 58 5.69 3.32 -10.31
CA ALA A 58 6.71 3.62 -11.32
C ALA A 58 8.04 2.92 -11.02
N LEU A 59 8.42 2.78 -9.74
CA LEU A 59 9.58 1.98 -9.33
C LEU A 59 9.39 0.48 -9.61
N ALA A 60 8.17 -0.03 -9.41
CA ALA A 60 7.88 -1.46 -9.51
C ALA A 60 7.79 -1.95 -10.96
N VAL A 61 7.12 -1.18 -11.81
CA VAL A 61 6.73 -1.61 -13.17
C VAL A 61 7.12 -0.61 -14.27
N GLY A 62 7.73 0.51 -13.92
CA GLY A 62 8.03 1.61 -14.85
C GLY A 62 6.89 2.64 -14.92
N ALA A 63 7.22 3.90 -15.26
CA ALA A 63 6.28 5.01 -15.23
C ALA A 63 5.10 4.85 -16.21
N GLU A 64 5.36 4.33 -17.41
CA GLU A 64 4.31 4.08 -18.41
C GLU A 64 3.32 3.02 -17.91
N ALA A 65 3.83 1.86 -17.47
CA ALA A 65 2.99 0.78 -16.96
C ALA A 65 2.32 1.10 -15.62
N ALA A 66 2.85 2.05 -14.84
CA ALA A 66 2.22 2.54 -13.62
C ALA A 66 0.94 3.36 -13.88
N THR A 67 0.84 3.96 -15.07
CA THR A 67 -0.34 4.75 -15.45
C THR A 67 -1.57 3.84 -15.53
N GLY A 68 -2.67 4.26 -14.90
CA GLY A 68 -3.91 3.47 -14.85
C GLY A 68 -3.86 2.29 -13.89
N ARG A 69 -2.85 2.21 -13.00
CA ARG A 69 -2.76 1.17 -11.98
C ARG A 69 -2.93 1.72 -10.57
N TRP A 70 -3.48 0.89 -9.68
CA TRP A 70 -3.55 1.15 -8.25
C TRP A 70 -2.78 0.09 -7.46
N ILE A 71 -2.19 0.50 -6.34
CA ILE A 71 -1.67 -0.41 -5.32
C ILE A 71 -2.80 -0.74 -4.37
N ILE A 72 -3.17 -2.00 -4.29
CA ILE A 72 -4.23 -2.51 -3.42
C ILE A 72 -3.60 -3.40 -2.36
N PHE A 73 -3.92 -3.11 -1.10
CA PHE A 73 -3.70 -4.03 0.00
C PHE A 73 -4.91 -4.96 0.12
N GLU A 74 -4.65 -6.27 0.05
CA GLU A 74 -5.67 -7.31 0.18
C GLU A 74 -5.47 -8.11 1.47
N GLN A 75 -6.54 -8.19 2.25
CA GLN A 75 -6.64 -9.05 3.43
C GLN A 75 -7.79 -10.04 3.24
N ILE A 76 -7.50 -11.32 3.45
CA ILE A 76 -8.50 -12.37 3.51
C ILE A 76 -8.54 -12.85 4.96
N ASN A 77 -9.67 -12.69 5.63
CA ASN A 77 -9.87 -13.14 7.00
C ASN A 77 -11.17 -13.94 7.08
N LYS A 78 -11.08 -15.20 7.53
CA LYS A 78 -12.24 -16.13 7.64
C LYS A 78 -13.10 -16.18 6.36
N GLY A 79 -12.47 -16.14 5.18
CA GLY A 79 -13.16 -16.17 3.89
C GLY A 79 -13.68 -14.82 3.39
N VAL A 80 -13.68 -13.77 4.23
CA VAL A 80 -14.04 -12.41 3.83
C VAL A 80 -12.81 -11.73 3.24
N ARG A 81 -12.94 -11.28 1.99
CA ARG A 81 -11.93 -10.46 1.31
C ARG A 81 -12.22 -8.99 1.58
N SER A 82 -11.19 -8.25 1.93
CA SER A 82 -11.28 -6.83 2.17
C SER A 82 -10.10 -6.11 1.51
N LEU A 83 -10.38 -4.95 0.93
CA LEU A 83 -9.47 -4.25 0.04
C LEU A 83 -9.28 -2.79 0.48
N ALA A 84 -8.06 -2.30 0.29
CA ALA A 84 -7.71 -0.91 0.54
C ALA A 84 -6.78 -0.39 -0.56
N ARG A 85 -7.10 0.77 -1.15
CA ARG A 85 -6.20 1.46 -2.06
C ARG A 85 -5.13 2.19 -1.24
N LEU A 86 -3.87 2.00 -1.58
CA LEU A 86 -2.79 2.82 -1.05
C LEU A 86 -2.80 4.18 -1.76
N GLU A 87 -2.83 5.26 -0.99
CA GLU A 87 -2.76 6.64 -1.49
C GLU A 87 -1.31 7.13 -1.53
N ARG A 88 -0.62 7.00 -0.40
CA ARG A 88 0.76 7.48 -0.22
C ARG A 88 1.45 6.75 0.91
N ILE A 89 2.78 6.82 0.89
CA ILE A 89 3.64 6.39 1.99
C ILE A 89 4.47 7.58 2.40
N ASN A 90 4.47 7.86 3.70
CA ASN A 90 5.35 8.85 4.30
C ASN A 90 6.31 8.14 5.23
N GLY A 91 7.51 8.65 5.39
CA GLY A 91 8.49 8.00 6.24
C GLY A 91 9.54 8.95 6.77
N ARG A 92 10.22 8.48 7.81
CA ARG A 92 11.43 9.10 8.35
C ARG A 92 12.46 8.01 8.58
N PHE A 93 13.69 8.27 8.12
CA PHE A 93 14.86 7.45 8.44
C PHE A 93 15.65 8.17 9.53
N SER A 94 15.84 7.52 10.68
CA SER A 94 16.68 7.99 11.79
C SER A 94 17.24 6.75 12.51
N SER A 95 17.40 6.78 13.84
CA SER A 95 17.75 5.58 14.63
C SER A 95 16.76 4.41 14.42
N GLU A 96 15.52 4.73 14.07
CA GLU A 96 14.50 3.79 13.60
C GLU A 96 13.92 4.27 12.27
N THR A 97 13.64 3.33 11.36
CA THR A 97 12.83 3.62 10.18
C THR A 97 11.37 3.46 10.52
N ARG A 98 10.62 4.56 10.45
CA ARG A 98 9.17 4.56 10.62
C ARG A 98 8.50 4.95 9.33
N LEU A 99 7.59 4.11 8.89
CA LEU A 99 6.80 4.32 7.68
C LEU A 99 5.33 4.39 8.03
N MET A 100 4.64 5.32 7.42
CA MET A 100 3.21 5.54 7.57
C MET A 100 2.54 5.38 6.22
N PHE A 101 1.72 4.34 6.08
CA PHE A 101 1.00 4.03 4.86
C PHE A 101 -0.41 4.58 4.97
N GLN A 102 -0.81 5.45 4.06
CA GLN A 102 -2.17 5.97 4.02
C GLN A 102 -3.02 5.19 3.03
N PHE A 103 -4.17 4.71 3.49
CA PHE A 103 -5.09 3.88 2.74
C PHE A 103 -6.45 4.54 2.59
N ARG A 104 -7.19 4.12 1.55
CA ARG A 104 -8.59 4.42 1.31
C ARG A 104 -9.37 3.10 1.14
N PRO A 105 -10.48 2.89 1.87
CA PRO A 105 -11.16 1.60 1.87
C PRO A 105 -11.89 1.37 0.54
N LEU A 106 -12.01 0.11 0.15
CA LEU A 106 -12.76 -0.32 -1.03
C LEU A 106 -13.71 -1.45 -0.67
N THR A 107 -14.94 -1.38 -1.18
CA THR A 107 -15.95 -2.43 -1.03
C THR A 107 -16.03 -3.25 -2.30
N CYS A 108 -15.96 -4.58 -2.19
CA CYS A 108 -16.20 -5.48 -3.31
C CYS A 108 -17.69 -5.51 -3.68
N LEU A 109 -18.00 -5.38 -4.97
CA LEU A 109 -19.36 -5.50 -5.50
C LEU A 109 -19.60 -6.93 -6.02
N GLY A 110 -20.35 -7.72 -5.25
CA GLY A 110 -20.75 -9.09 -5.56
C GLY A 110 -19.63 -10.12 -5.47
N ASP A 111 -19.99 -11.39 -5.64
CA ASP A 111 -19.08 -12.56 -5.54
C ASP A 111 -18.53 -13.01 -6.91
N SER A 112 -18.45 -12.08 -7.86
CA SER A 112 -18.06 -12.35 -9.25
C SER A 112 -16.56 -12.70 -9.39
N PRO A 113 -16.16 -13.52 -10.39
CA PRO A 113 -14.75 -13.73 -10.73
C PRO A 113 -14.03 -12.44 -11.14
N SER A 114 -14.78 -11.42 -11.58
CA SER A 114 -14.24 -10.08 -11.82
C SER A 114 -14.28 -9.26 -10.53
N LEU A 115 -13.12 -8.73 -10.13
CA LEU A 115 -13.02 -7.91 -8.92
C LEU A 115 -13.48 -6.49 -9.21
N VAL A 116 -14.75 -6.21 -8.94
CA VAL A 116 -15.34 -4.87 -9.05
C VAL A 116 -15.42 -4.25 -7.67
N VAL A 117 -15.00 -2.99 -7.55
CA VAL A 117 -14.93 -2.27 -6.28
C VAL A 117 -15.54 -0.89 -6.36
N VAL A 118 -15.99 -0.37 -5.23
CA VAL A 118 -16.45 1.01 -5.08
C VAL A 118 -15.83 1.62 -3.81
N GLU A 119 -15.69 2.94 -3.80
CA GLU A 119 -15.37 3.68 -2.58
C GLU A 119 -16.66 3.75 -1.73
N PRO A 120 -16.64 3.34 -0.45
CA PRO A 120 -17.80 3.48 0.44
C PRO A 120 -18.26 4.94 0.53
N GLU A 121 -19.56 5.18 0.68
CA GLU A 121 -20.13 6.55 0.76
C GLU A 121 -19.49 7.39 1.89
N ASN A 122 -19.14 6.76 3.02
CA ASN A 122 -18.49 7.40 4.16
C ASN A 122 -17.00 7.04 4.29
N ALA A 123 -16.27 6.91 3.17
CA ALA A 123 -14.88 6.48 3.17
C ALA A 123 -13.90 7.52 3.74
N CYS A 124 -13.46 7.31 4.98
CA CYS A 124 -12.32 8.00 5.55
C CYS A 124 -11.00 7.28 5.22
N SER A 125 -9.98 8.05 4.85
CA SER A 125 -8.62 7.50 4.80
C SER A 125 -8.12 7.21 6.21
N TRP A 126 -7.29 6.18 6.35
CA TRP A 126 -6.58 5.89 7.59
C TRP A 126 -5.10 5.65 7.31
N SER A 127 -4.30 5.63 8.37
CA SER A 127 -2.88 5.39 8.25
C SER A 127 -2.42 4.24 9.15
N GLU A 128 -1.53 3.40 8.63
CA GLU A 128 -0.91 2.28 9.33
C GLU A 128 0.59 2.50 9.48
N GLU A 129 1.10 2.29 10.69
CA GLU A 129 2.53 2.42 10.98
C GLU A 129 3.24 1.07 10.82
N LEU A 130 4.29 1.08 10.01
CA LEU A 130 5.20 -0.04 9.79
C LEU A 130 6.57 0.34 10.33
N SER A 131 7.03 -0.42 11.32
CA SER A 131 8.40 -0.32 11.85
C SER A 131 9.25 -1.39 11.19
N ILE A 132 10.47 -1.00 10.85
CA ILE A 132 11.47 -1.91 10.32
C ILE A 132 12.53 -2.10 11.41
N ASP A 133 12.59 -3.29 11.99
CA ASP A 133 13.66 -3.65 12.91
C ASP A 133 14.95 -3.81 12.11
N GLY A 134 15.97 -3.01 12.42
CA GLY A 134 17.34 -3.23 11.97
C GLY A 134 18.05 -2.12 11.18
N GLY A 135 17.39 -0.99 10.86
CA GLY A 135 18.06 0.18 10.28
C GLY A 135 18.96 -0.10 9.05
N ASP A 136 19.86 0.84 8.74
CA ASP A 136 20.72 0.82 7.54
C ASP A 136 21.90 -0.19 7.61
N GLY A 137 21.79 -1.23 8.43
CA GLY A 137 22.89 -2.18 8.67
C GLY A 137 22.49 -3.61 9.05
N SER A 138 21.20 -3.93 9.15
CA SER A 138 20.76 -5.28 9.50
C SER A 138 20.64 -6.21 8.29
N THR A 139 21.40 -7.30 8.32
CA THR A 139 21.29 -8.42 7.37
C THR A 139 19.99 -9.22 7.55
N THR A 140 19.32 -9.05 8.71
CA THR A 140 18.04 -9.67 9.07
C THR A 140 16.99 -8.56 9.26
N CYS A 141 16.75 -7.79 8.21
CA CYS A 141 15.73 -6.74 8.20
C CYS A 141 14.34 -7.39 8.37
N SER A 142 13.85 -7.49 9.62
CA SER A 142 12.55 -8.08 9.95
C SER A 142 11.50 -6.99 10.07
N TRP A 143 10.44 -7.13 9.28
CA TRP A 143 9.39 -6.13 9.15
C TRP A 143 8.28 -6.44 10.13
N ARG A 144 7.86 -5.45 10.93
CA ARG A 144 6.77 -5.61 11.88
C ARG A 144 5.83 -4.43 11.80
N TRP A 145 4.55 -4.71 11.54
CA TRP A 145 3.50 -3.70 11.70
C TRP A 145 3.47 -3.30 13.18
N ALA A 146 3.72 -2.02 13.48
CA ALA A 146 3.91 -1.54 14.84
C ALA A 146 2.58 -1.41 15.59
N ALA A 147 1.54 -1.03 14.85
CA ALA A 147 0.16 -1.07 15.29
C ALA A 147 -0.62 -1.86 14.25
N PRO A 148 -0.80 -3.18 14.40
CA PRO A 148 -1.73 -3.90 13.55
C PRO A 148 -3.15 -3.47 13.90
N LYS A 149 -3.61 -2.32 13.40
CA LYS A 149 -5.05 -2.05 13.22
C LYS A 149 -5.62 -2.87 12.05
N LEU A 150 -4.96 -3.98 11.71
CA LEU A 150 -5.35 -4.99 10.74
C LEU A 150 -6.48 -5.88 11.30
N GLY A 151 -7.59 -5.18 11.52
CA GLY A 151 -8.98 -5.61 11.72
C GLY A 151 -9.88 -4.43 11.33
N PHE A 152 -9.59 -3.78 10.19
CA PHE A 152 -10.24 -2.59 9.59
C PHE A 152 -10.50 -1.38 10.52
N ALA A 153 -9.95 -1.40 11.74
CA ALA A 153 -10.34 -0.59 12.89
C ALA A 153 -11.80 -0.13 12.80
N SER A 154 -12.71 -1.10 13.00
CA SER A 154 -14.06 -0.98 13.58
C SER A 154 -14.70 0.42 13.49
N VAL A 155 -15.94 0.54 12.98
CA VAL A 155 -16.80 1.76 13.00
C VAL A 155 -16.61 2.56 11.68
N VAL A 156 -17.48 2.52 10.66
CA VAL A 156 -18.92 2.85 10.69
C VAL A 156 -19.24 3.73 11.89
N ALA A 157 -18.64 4.91 11.98
CA ALA A 157 -19.16 6.02 12.79
C ALA A 157 -19.61 7.05 11.77
N GLY A 158 -20.89 7.14 11.42
CA GLY A 158 -22.03 6.35 11.90
C GLY A 158 -23.06 6.19 10.80
#